data_AF-A0A7C7JM79-F1
#
_entry.id   AF-A0A7C7JM79-F1
#
_cell.length_a   1.000
_cell.length_b   1.000
_cell.length_c   1.000
_cell.angle_alpha   90.00
_cell.angle_beta   90.00
_cell.angle_gamma   90.00
#
_symmetry.space_group_name_H-M   'P 1'
#
loop_
_entity.id
_entity.type
_entity.pdbx_description
1 polymer ?
#
loop_
_entity_poly.entity_id
_entity_poly.type
_entity_poly.pdbx_seq_one_letter_code
_entity_poly.pdbx_strand_id
1 'polypeptide(L)'
;MLKRTLKVRLYPTGKQKEILRELQIRCAKLWNRANYIIRQKYFKSGKILSYNQVYNLVKNSPDYKALPTDIAQAVLKKLSESWKSFEELKELEQK
;
A
#
# COMPACT_ATOMS: atom_id res chain seq x y z
N MET A 1 22.55 -19.43 -9.75
CA MET A 1 21.34 -18.61 -9.56
C MET A 1 21.31 -18.11 -8.12
N LEU A 2 21.55 -16.81 -7.86
CA LEU A 2 21.39 -16.27 -6.50
C LEU A 2 19.92 -16.41 -6.08
N LYS A 3 19.65 -17.04 -4.93
CA LYS A 3 18.31 -16.96 -4.33
C LYS A 3 18.05 -15.49 -3.99
N ARG A 4 17.20 -14.83 -4.77
CA ARG A 4 16.86 -13.40 -4.65
C ARG A 4 16.20 -13.03 -3.32
N THR A 5 15.81 -14.00 -2.49
CA THR A 5 15.09 -13.74 -1.23
C THR A 5 15.44 -14.77 -0.17
N LEU A 6 15.90 -14.29 0.99
CA LEU A 6 16.08 -15.09 2.20
C LEU A 6 14.75 -15.14 2.96
N LYS A 7 14.16 -16.34 3.08
CA LYS A 7 12.97 -16.54 3.93
C LYS A 7 13.43 -16.78 5.36
N VAL A 8 13.28 -15.77 6.22
CA VAL A 8 13.59 -15.87 7.65
C VAL A 8 12.29 -16.01 8.43
N ARG A 9 12.21 -17.03 9.29
CA ARG A 9 11.11 -17.17 10.25
C ARG A 9 11.43 -16.32 11.47
N LEU A 10 10.59 -15.32 11.74
CA LEU A 10 10.76 -14.45 12.90
C LEU A 10 10.11 -15.10 14.13
N TYR A 11 10.80 -15.06 15.26
CA TYR A 11 10.28 -15.44 16.57
C TYR A 11 10.27 -14.21 17.49
N PRO A 12 9.30 -13.29 17.29
CA PRO A 12 9.28 -12.05 18.03
C PRO A 12 8.93 -12.28 19.52
N THR A 13 9.64 -11.57 20.39
CA THR A 13 9.31 -11.45 21.83
C THR A 13 7.96 -10.74 22.02
N GLY A 14 7.41 -10.74 23.25
CA GLY A 14 6.16 -10.04 23.57
C GLY A 14 6.18 -8.57 23.10
N LYS A 15 7.23 -7.83 23.48
CA LYS A 15 7.43 -6.43 23.07
C LYS A 15 7.55 -6.26 21.55
N GLN A 16 8.25 -7.16 20.87
CA GLN A 16 8.37 -7.10 19.40
C GLN A 16 7.03 -7.35 18.71
N LYS A 17 6.18 -8.23 19.24
CA LYS A 17 4.82 -8.46 18.72
C LYS A 17 3.96 -7.19 18.83
N GLU A 18 4.04 -6.48 19.95
CA GLU A 18 3.32 -5.21 20.15
C GLU A 18 3.75 -4.15 19.13
N ILE A 19 5.06 -3.98 18.92
CA ILE A 19 5.62 -3.05 17.93
C ILE A 19 5.13 -3.41 16.52
N LEU A 20 5.20 -4.70 16.15
CA LEU A 20 4.70 -5.18 14.86
C LEU A 20 3.21 -4.92 14.69
N ARG A 21 2.42 -5.12 15.75
CA ARG A 21 0.97 -4.86 15.74
C ARG A 21 0.66 -3.39 15.53
N GLU A 22 1.40 -2.51 16.19
CA GLU A 22 1.24 -1.06 16.02
C GLU A 22 1.59 -0.62 14.60
N LEU A 23 2.71 -1.08 14.06
CA LEU A 23 3.12 -0.82 12.67
C LEU A 23 2.07 -1.33 11.68
N GLN A 24 1.54 -2.53 11.90
CA GLN A 24 0.48 -3.11 11.07
C GLN A 24 -0.76 -2.21 11.03
N ILE A 25 -1.21 -1.71 12.19
CA ILE A 25 -2.37 -0.82 12.28
C ILE A 25 -2.12 0.49 11.53
N ARG A 26 -0.93 1.09 11.69
CA ARG A 26 -0.56 2.32 10.98
C ARG A 26 -0.52 2.10 9.46
N CYS A 27 0.06 0.99 8.99
CA CYS A 27 0.04 0.60 7.57
C CYS A 27 -1.40 0.43 7.03
N ALA A 28 -2.28 -0.23 7.79
CA ALA A 28 -3.67 -0.42 7.39
C ALA A 28 -4.43 0.91 7.25
N LYS A 29 -4.18 1.88 8.15
CA LYS A 29 -4.77 3.22 8.06
C LYS A 29 -4.34 3.96 6.79
N LEU A 30 -3.04 3.99 6.49
CA LEU A 30 -2.52 4.60 5.27
C LEU A 30 -3.08 3.93 4.01
N TRP A 31 -3.10 2.59 3.99
CA TRP A 31 -3.69 1.82 2.89
C TRP A 31 -5.15 2.20 2.67
N ASN A 32 -5.97 2.21 3.72
CA ASN A 32 -7.40 2.53 3.61
C ASN A 32 -7.62 3.95 3.09
N ARG A 33 -6.86 4.93 3.58
CA ARG A 33 -6.97 6.32 3.11
C ARG A 33 -6.59 6.46 1.64
N ALA A 34 -5.45 5.93 1.24
CA ALA A 34 -4.99 5.98 -0.14
C ALA A 34 -5.95 5.22 -1.08
N ASN A 35 -6.41 4.04 -0.67
CA ASN A 35 -7.33 3.23 -1.45
C ASN A 35 -8.70 3.91 -1.62
N TYR A 36 -9.20 4.58 -0.58
CA TYR A 36 -10.42 5.38 -0.68
C TYR A 36 -10.31 6.45 -1.78
N ILE A 37 -9.20 7.20 -1.83
CA ILE A 37 -8.95 8.23 -2.84
C ILE A 37 -8.97 7.63 -4.26
N ILE A 38 -8.28 6.50 -4.47
CA ILE A 38 -8.26 5.82 -5.78
C ILE A 38 -9.67 5.37 -6.16
N ARG A 39 -10.40 4.70 -5.25
CA ARG A 39 -11.78 4.26 -5.50
C ARG A 39 -12.70 5.42 -5.86
N GLN A 40 -12.63 6.53 -5.13
CA GLN A 40 -13.45 7.71 -5.41
C GLN A 40 -13.19 8.26 -6.80
N LYS A 41 -11.93 8.28 -7.25
CA LYS A 41 -11.59 8.72 -8.61
C LYS A 41 -12.04 7.70 -9.66
N TYR A 42 -11.80 6.42 -9.41
CA TYR A 42 -12.15 5.33 -10.31
C TYR A 42 -13.67 5.28 -10.56
N PHE A 43 -14.51 5.32 -9.53
CA PHE A 43 -15.96 5.28 -9.72
C PHE A 43 -16.52 6.54 -10.38
N LYS A 44 -15.85 7.69 -10.26
CA LYS A 44 -16.30 8.94 -10.88
C LYS A 44 -15.87 9.10 -12.34
N SER A 45 -14.66 8.65 -12.69
CA SER A 45 -14.09 8.92 -14.02
C SER A 45 -13.53 7.69 -14.74
N GLY A 46 -13.64 6.49 -14.16
CA GLY A 46 -13.03 5.26 -14.67
C GLY A 46 -11.50 5.21 -14.61
N LYS A 47 -10.86 6.24 -14.04
CA LYS A 47 -9.39 6.39 -14.06
C LYS A 47 -8.77 5.94 -12.75
N ILE A 48 -7.71 5.15 -12.84
CA ILE A 48 -6.86 4.76 -11.71
C ILE A 48 -5.75 5.81 -11.56
N LEU A 49 -5.53 6.28 -10.34
CA LEU A 49 -4.46 7.24 -10.05
C LEU A 49 -3.11 6.54 -10.01
N SER A 50 -2.08 7.18 -10.57
CA SER A 50 -0.71 6.68 -10.49
C SER A 50 -0.15 6.82 -9.06
N TYR A 51 0.87 6.02 -8.75
CA TYR A 51 1.59 6.10 -7.48
C TYR A 51 1.98 7.54 -7.10
N ASN A 52 2.56 8.30 -8.04
CA ASN A 52 3.02 9.68 -7.78
C ASN A 52 1.86 10.62 -7.44
N GLN A 53 0.70 10.44 -8.08
CA GLN A 53 -0.49 11.22 -7.77
C GLN A 53 -0.99 10.92 -6.36
N VAL A 54 -1.12 9.64 -6.02
CA VAL A 54 -1.57 9.20 -4.68
C VAL A 54 -0.59 9.69 -3.61
N TYR A 55 0.71 9.53 -3.82
CA TYR A 55 1.75 10.01 -2.91
C TYR A 55 1.61 11.52 -2.65
N ASN A 56 1.47 12.34 -3.69
CA ASN A 56 1.32 13.78 -3.52
C ASN A 56 0.07 14.18 -2.72
N LEU A 57 -1.01 13.39 -2.81
CA LEU A 57 -2.25 13.62 -2.06
C LEU A 57 -2.14 13.22 -0.59
N VAL A 58 -1.35 12.19 -0.27
CA VAL A 58 -1.29 11.63 1.10
C VAL A 58 -0.02 11.98 1.87
N LYS A 59 1.05 12.49 1.24
CA LYS A 59 2.35 12.78 1.91
C LYS A 59 2.25 13.68 3.13
N ASN A 60 1.27 14.58 3.14
CA ASN A 60 1.03 15.51 4.25
C ASN A 60 -0.03 15.03 5.25
N SER A 61 -0.64 13.86 5.00
CA SER A 61 -1.68 13.30 5.87
C SER A 61 -1.09 12.76 7.17
N PRO A 62 -1.89 12.74 8.27
CA PRO A 62 -1.45 12.14 9.52
C PRO A 62 -1.12 10.65 9.37
N ASP A 63 -1.85 9.93 8.51
CA ASP A 63 -1.63 8.49 8.30
C ASP A 63 -0.27 8.20 7.63
N TYR A 64 0.17 9.07 6.71
CA TYR A 64 1.49 8.95 6.08
C TYR A 64 2.61 9.32 7.05
N LYS A 65 2.45 10.43 7.77
CA LYS A 65 3.43 10.90 8.76
C LYS A 65 3.53 10.00 10.00
N ALA A 66 2.53 9.15 10.25
CA ALA A 66 2.56 8.16 11.32
C ALA A 66 3.51 6.97 11.03
N LEU A 67 4.07 6.87 9.83
CA LEU A 67 5.00 5.82 9.44
C LEU A 67 6.36 6.42 9.03
N PRO A 68 7.46 5.67 9.20
CA PRO A 68 8.70 5.94 8.50
C PRO A 68 8.45 6.07 6.98
N THR A 69 9.13 7.03 6.35
CA THR A 69 8.90 7.40 4.94
C THR A 69 9.04 6.22 3.99
N ASP A 70 10.04 5.37 4.20
CA ASP A 70 10.30 4.16 3.43
C ASP A 70 9.15 3.14 3.52
N ILE A 71 8.66 2.87 4.74
CA ILE A 71 7.52 1.99 4.98
C ILE A 71 6.25 2.56 4.34
N ALA A 72 6.00 3.85 4.53
CA ALA A 72 4.83 4.53 3.96
C ALA A 72 4.83 4.46 2.42
N GLN A 73 5.99 4.69 1.79
CA GLN A 73 6.14 4.53 0.34
C GLN A 73 5.95 3.08 -0.12
N ALA A 74 6.46 2.10 0.63
CA ALA A 74 6.26 0.68 0.31
C ALA A 74 4.78 0.29 0.32
N VAL A 75 4.00 0.78 1.31
CA VAL A 75 2.55 0.58 1.37
C VAL A 75 1.86 1.16 0.12
N LEU A 76 2.21 2.38 -0.28
CA LEU A 76 1.63 3.02 -1.47
C LEU A 76 2.02 2.33 -2.78
N LYS A 77 3.27 1.84 -2.88
CA LYS A 77 3.72 1.04 -4.03
C LYS A 77 2.91 -0.26 -4.12
N LYS A 78 2.72 -0.95 -2.99
CA LYS A 78 1.95 -2.19 -2.97
C LYS A 78 0.49 -1.98 -3.35
N LEU A 79 -0.10 -0.86 -2.92
CA LEU A 79 -1.44 -0.47 -3.35
C LEU A 79 -1.50 -0.20 -4.85
N SER A 80 -0.50 0.51 -5.39
CA SER A 80 -0.40 0.77 -6.84
C SER A 80 -0.28 -0.51 -7.65
N GLU A 81 0.50 -1.49 -7.18
CA GLU A 81 0.60 -2.82 -7.80
C GLU A 81 -0.76 -3.54 -7.80
N SER A 82 -1.49 -3.53 -6.68
CA SER A 82 -2.81 -4.16 -6.59
C SER A 82 -3.82 -3.56 -7.57
N TRP A 83 -3.82 -2.23 -7.74
CA TRP A 83 -4.69 -1.57 -8.71
C TRP A 83 -4.29 -1.85 -10.15
N LYS A 84 -3.00 -1.93 -10.44
CA LYS A 84 -2.50 -2.32 -11.76
C LYS A 84 -2.94 -3.74 -12.13
N SER A 85 -2.78 -4.70 -11.21
CA SER A 85 -3.25 -6.08 -11.44
C SER A 85 -4.77 -6.15 -11.65
N PHE A 86 -5.55 -5.32 -10.95
CA PHE A 86 -6.98 -5.23 -11.17
C PHE A 86 -7.33 -4.69 -12.57
N GLU A 87 -6.62 -3.67 -13.05
CA GLU A 87 -6.78 -3.10 -14.39
C GLU A 87 -6.48 -4.15 -15.47
N GLU A 88 -5.36 -4.87 -15.35
CA GLU A 88 -4.97 -5.94 -16.27
C GLU A 88 -6.02 -7.07 -16.32
N LEU A 89 -6.59 -7.48 -15.17
CA LEU A 89 -7.65 -8.49 -15.13
C LEU A 89 -8.95 -7.99 -15.77
N LYS A 90 -9.29 -6.72 -15.60
CA LYS A 90 -10.45 -6.08 -16.25
C LYS A 90 -10.34 -6.07 -17.77
N GLU A 91 -9.14 -5.81 -18.30
CA GLU A 91 -8.90 -5.85 -19.75
C GLU A 91 -9.01 -7.26 -20.32
N LEU A 92 -8.63 -8.29 -19.55
CA LEU A 92 -8.77 -9.69 -19.94
C LEU A 92 -10.23 -10.16 -19.94
N GLU A 93 -11.06 -9.68 -19.01
CA GLU A 93 -12.51 -9.99 -18.96
C GLU A 93 -13.28 -9.47 -20.18
N GLN A 94 -12.78 -8.40 -20.82
CA GLN A 94 -13.42 -7.77 -21.98
C GLN A 94 -13.04 -8.42 -23.32
N LYS A 95 -12.11 -9.39 -23.31
CA LYS A 95 -11.67 -10.14 -24.49
C LYS A 95 -12.39 -11.48 -24.58
#